data_AF-A0A3D1P9X3-F1
#
_entry.id   AF-A0A3D1P9X3-F1
#
_cell.length_a   1.000
_cell.length_b   1.000
_cell.length_c   1.000
_cell.angle_alpha   90.00
_cell.angle_beta   90.00
_cell.angle_gamma   90.00
#
_symmetry.space_group_name_H-M   'P 1'
#
loop_
_entity.id
_entity.type
_entity.pdbx_description
1 polymer ?
#
loop_
_entity_poly.entity_id
_entity_poly.type
_entity_poly.pdbx_seq_one_letter_code
_entity_poly.pdbx_strand_id
1 'polypeptide(L)' 'LTQDLRVMDSTAIALCKENNIPILVFNLSVRGNIRRAVMGESIGTLVGGFCEIS' A
#
# COMPACT_ATOMS: atom_id res chain seq x y z
N LEU A 1 -8.14 -6.71 13.51
CA LEU A 1 -7.55 -5.37 13.32
C LEU A 1 -7.82 -4.96 11.87
N THR A 2 -9.03 -4.49 11.61
CA THR A 2 -9.50 -4.08 10.28
C THR A 2 -9.02 -2.64 10.08
N GLN A 3 -7.92 -2.46 9.37
CA GLN A 3 -7.50 -1.12 8.98
C GLN A 3 -8.41 -0.70 7.82
N ASP A 4 -9.60 -0.21 8.18
CA ASP A 4 -10.59 0.43 7.32
C ASP A 4 -10.00 1.73 6.74
N LEU A 5 -8.98 1.58 5.89
CA LEU A 5 -8.55 2.63 4.98
C LEU A 5 -9.70 2.81 4.00
N ARG A 6 -10.63 3.76 4.29
CA ARG A 6 -11.68 4.26 3.39
C ARG A 6 -11.11 4.99 2.15
N VAL A 7 -9.98 4.51 1.65
CA VAL A 7 -9.26 5.00 0.47
C VAL A 7 -9.68 4.18 -0.75
N MET A 8 -10.14 2.93 -0.55
CA MET A 8 -10.55 1.99 -1.60
C MET A 8 -11.78 1.18 -1.12
N ASP A 9 -12.62 0.73 -2.06
CA ASP A 9 -13.77 -0.13 -1.76
C ASP A 9 -13.32 -1.43 -1.04
N SER A 10 -14.03 -1.83 0.01
CA SER A 10 -13.68 -2.99 0.83
C SER A 10 -13.59 -4.29 0.02
N THR A 11 -14.37 -4.40 -1.06
CA THR A 11 -14.36 -5.55 -1.98
C THR A 11 -13.06 -5.61 -2.79
N ALA A 12 -12.58 -4.45 -3.26
CA ALA A 12 -11.34 -4.36 -4.03
C ALA A 12 -10.11 -4.68 -3.16
N ILE A 13 -10.10 -4.24 -1.90
CA ILE A 13 -9.04 -4.60 -0.94
C ILE A 13 -9.04 -6.11 -0.68
N ALA A 14 -10.22 -6.72 -0.49
CA ALA A 14 -10.33 -8.16 -0.30
C ALA A 14 -9.80 -8.94 -1.52
N LEU A 15 -10.19 -8.55 -2.73
CA LEU A 15 -9.74 -9.17 -3.98
C LEU A 15 -8.21 -9.09 -4.14
N CYS A 16 -7.62 -7.92 -3.89
CA CYS A 16 -6.16 -7.75 -4.00
C CYS A 16 -5.41 -8.53 -2.92
N LYS A 17 -5.98 -8.63 -1.71
CA LYS A 17 -5.43 -9.43 -0.62
C LYS A 17 -5.48 -10.93 -0.92
N GLU A 18 -6.56 -11.42 -1.50
CA GLU A 18 -6.70 -12.82 -1.93
C GLU A 18 -5.72 -13.18 -3.05
N ASN A 19 -5.45 -12.23 -3.96
CA ASN A 19 -4.51 -12.41 -5.06
C ASN A 19 -3.05 -12.05 -4.69
N ASN A 20 -2.75 -11.78 -3.42
CA ASN A 20 -1.42 -11.36 -2.93
C ASN A 20 -0.83 -10.17 -3.72
N ILE A 21 -1.66 -9.24 -4.18
CA ILE A 21 -1.23 -8.05 -4.90
C ILE A 21 -0.88 -6.97 -3.86
N PRO A 22 0.39 -6.57 -3.71
CA PRO A 22 0.78 -5.54 -2.76
C PRO A 22 0.28 -4.17 -3.23
N ILE A 23 -0.44 -3.47 -2.36
CA ILE A 23 -0.94 -2.11 -2.61
C ILE A 23 -0.12 -1.13 -1.77
N LEU A 24 0.58 -0.19 -2.41
CA LEU A 24 1.30 0.89 -1.74
C LEU A 24 0.46 2.18 -1.75
N VAL A 25 0.01 2.60 -0.56
CA VAL A 25 -0.76 3.84 -0.38
C VAL A 25 0.18 4.94 0.11
N PHE A 26 0.42 5.96 -0.70
CA PHE A 26 1.29 7.07 -0.34
C PHE A 26 0.73 8.43 -0.76
N ASN A 27 1.25 9.50 -0.17
CA ASN A 27 0.81 10.86 -0.47
C ASN A 27 1.52 11.40 -1.74
N LEU A 28 0.74 11.78 -2.75
CA LEU A 28 1.20 12.36 -4.01
C LEU A 28 1.58 13.85 -3.91
N SER A 29 1.08 14.57 -2.90
CA SER A 29 1.35 16.01 -2.71
C SER A 29 2.78 16.30 -2.27
N VAL A 30 3.51 15.30 -1.78
CA VAL A 30 4.91 15.45 -1.36
C VAL A 30 5.82 15.22 -2.56
N ARG A 31 6.59 16.25 -2.91
CA ARG A 31 7.55 16.18 -4.01
C ARG A 31 8.59 15.07 -3.75
N GLY A 32 8.77 14.19 -4.73
CA GLY A 32 9.72 13.08 -4.65
C GLY A 32 9.13 11.76 -4.16
N ASN A 33 7.91 11.75 -3.61
CA ASN A 33 7.29 10.51 -3.13
C ASN A 33 7.06 9.48 -4.24
N ILE A 34 6.72 9.89 -5.47
CA ILE A 34 6.55 8.95 -6.59
C ILE A 34 7.86 8.18 -6.86
N ARG A 35 9.00 8.88 -6.89
CA ARG A 35 10.31 8.26 -7.10
C ARG A 35 10.66 7.31 -5.95
N ARG A 36 10.40 7.73 -4.71
CA ARG A 36 10.64 6.93 -3.50
C ARG A 36 9.76 5.68 -3.45
N ALA A 37 8.50 5.76 -3.91
CA ALA A 37 7.59 4.62 -4.06
C ALA A 37 8.16 3.58 -5.04
N VAL A 38 8.61 4.02 -6.22
CA VAL A 38 9.19 3.13 -7.23
C VAL A 38 10.52 2.53 -6.75
N MET A 39 11.28 3.25 -5.93
CA MET A 39 12.49 2.74 -5.29
C MET A 39 12.23 1.73 -4.16
N GLY A 40 10.98 1.50 -3.78
CA GLY A 40 10.63 0.59 -2.68
C GLY A 40 10.99 1.13 -1.30
N GLU A 41 11.16 2.44 -1.15
CA GLU A 41 11.34 3.04 0.17
C GLU A 41 10.08 2.87 1.02
N SER A 42 10.26 2.78 2.34
CA SER A 42 9.16 2.71 3.31
C SER A 42 8.41 4.05 3.41
N ILE A 43 7.66 4.39 2.36
CA ILE A 43 6.82 5.57 2.31
C ILE A 43 5.35 5.18 2.32
N GLY A 44 4.55 5.87 3.15
CA GLY A 44 3.13 5.57 3.26
C GLY A 44 2.85 4.20 3.91
N THR A 45 1.77 3.56 3.47
CA THR A 45 1.26 2.31 4.05
C THR A 45 1.20 1.23 2.99
N LEU A 46 1.83 0.08 3.26
CA LEU A 46 1.76 -1.09 2.40
C LEU A 46 0.62 -2.01 2.90
N VAL A 47 -0.32 -2.32 2.01
CA VAL A 47 -1.49 -3.14 2.29
C VAL A 47 -1.37 -4.42 1.48
N GLY A 48 -1.48 -5.58 2.13
CA GLY A 48 -1.53 -6.88 1.46
C GLY A 48 -0.18 -7.52 1.13
N GLY A 49 0.95 -6.83 1.30
CA GLY A 49 2.27 -7.47 1.22
C GLY A 49 2.81 -7.79 2.61
N PHE A 50 3.32 -9.01 2.78
CA PHE A 50 4.16 -9.36 3.91
C PHE A 50 5.36 -8.42 3.90
N CYS A 51 5.51 -7.65 4.97
CA CYS A 51 6.76 -7.01 5.30
C CYS A 51 7.68 -8.11 5.85
N GLU A 52 8.46 -8.76 4.97
CA GLU A 52 9.70 -9.38 5.39
C GLU A 52 10.75 -8.26 5.49
N ILE A 53 10.89 -7.70 6.69
CA ILE A 53 12.10 -6.97 7.07
C ILE A 53 13.18 -8.00 7.43
N SER A 54 14.21 -8.10 6.59
CA SER A 54 15.51 -8.67 6.96
C SER A 54 16.30 -7.71 7.85
#